data_AF-A0A967K805-F1
#
_entry.id   AF-A0A967K805-F1
#
_cell.length_a   1.000
_cell.length_b   1.000
_cell.length_c   1.000
_cell.angle_alpha   90.00
_cell.angle_beta   90.00
_cell.angle_gamma   90.00
#
_symmetry.space_group_name_H-M   'P 1'
#
loop_
_entity.id
_entity.type
_entity.pdbx_description
1 polymer ?
#
loop_
_entity_poly.entity_id
_entity_poly.type
_entity_poly.pdbx_seq_one_letter_code
_entity_poly.pdbx_strand_id
1 'polypeptide(L)' 'PPRAGRTMEAHPLDEAGEVTVDGRLDEAAWSRAPAYGDWVQKEPVEGAPAINDTEVQLLFDGQALYVGAIL' A
#
# COMPACT_ATOMS: atom_id res chain seq x y z
N PRO A 1 -15.22 3.69 20.35
CA PRO A 1 -15.89 4.09 19.09
C PRO A 1 -15.52 3.12 17.94
N PRO A 2 -16.48 2.71 17.09
CA PRO A 2 -16.14 1.98 15.88
C PRO A 2 -15.24 2.87 15.02
N ARG A 3 -14.06 2.35 14.65
CA ARG A 3 -13.14 3.07 13.76
C ARG A 3 -13.83 3.18 12.40
N ALA A 4 -14.02 4.40 11.90
CA ALA A 4 -14.44 4.60 10.53
C ALA A 4 -13.47 3.79 9.65
N GLY A 5 -14.01 2.93 8.77
CA GLY A 5 -13.17 2.17 7.85
C GLY A 5 -12.31 3.13 7.03
N ARG A 6 -11.00 2.89 6.97
CA ARG A 6 -10.13 3.62 6.06
C ARG A 6 -10.36 3.05 4.67
N THR A 7 -10.68 3.93 3.71
CA THR A 7 -10.65 3.56 2.29
C THR A 7 -9.25 3.82 1.75
N MET A 8 -8.72 2.85 1.01
CA MET A 8 -7.51 2.99 0.21
C MET A 8 -7.88 2.86 -1.25
N GLU A 9 -7.31 3.71 -2.09
CA GLU A 9 -7.53 3.73 -3.52
C GLU A 9 -6.32 3.09 -4.20
N ALA A 10 -6.59 2.14 -5.09
CA ALA A 10 -5.57 1.58 -5.96
C ALA A 10 -5.40 2.50 -7.17
N HIS A 11 -4.16 2.80 -7.53
CA HIS A 11 -3.86 3.60 -8.71
C HIS A 11 -3.78 2.67 -9.94
N PRO A 12 -4.43 3.02 -11.08
CA PRO A 12 -4.36 2.19 -12.27
C PRO A 12 -2.94 2.15 -12.82
N LEU A 13 -2.52 1.00 -13.34
CA LEU A 13 -1.30 0.92 -14.15
C LEU A 13 -1.53 1.62 -15.49
N ASP A 14 -0.51 2.38 -15.91
CA ASP A 14 -0.47 2.98 -17.24
C ASP A 14 -0.51 1.85 -18.30
N GLU A 15 -1.08 2.08 -19.49
CA GLU A 15 -1.25 1.04 -20.54
C GLU A 15 0.05 0.33 -20.98
N ALA A 16 1.21 0.95 -20.70
CA ALA A 16 2.55 0.41 -20.98
C ALA A 16 3.33 -0.03 -19.73
N GLY A 17 2.76 0.12 -18.53
CA GLY A 17 3.42 -0.16 -17.26
C GLY A 17 3.20 -1.61 -16.81
N GLU A 18 4.27 -2.39 -16.77
CA GLU A 18 4.29 -3.71 -16.12
C GLU A 18 4.92 -3.56 -14.73
N VAL A 19 4.36 -4.24 -13.73
CA VAL A 19 4.94 -4.35 -12.39
C VAL A 19 5.68 -5.68 -12.30
N THR A 20 6.98 -5.64 -12.03
CA THR A 20 7.74 -6.86 -11.77
C THR A 20 7.69 -7.15 -10.27
N VAL A 21 7.18 -8.32 -9.88
CA VAL A 21 7.09 -8.70 -8.47
C VAL A 21 8.44 -9.25 -7.98
N ASP A 22 9.45 -8.39 -7.89
CA ASP A 22 10.80 -8.71 -7.42
C ASP A 22 11.12 -8.18 -6.01
N GLY A 23 10.16 -7.47 -5.41
CA GLY A 23 10.29 -6.85 -4.08
C GLY A 23 10.84 -5.43 -4.10
N ARG A 24 11.04 -4.84 -5.29
CA ARG A 24 11.42 -3.43 -5.47
C ARG A 24 10.19 -2.63 -5.89
N LEU A 25 10.09 -1.41 -5.39
CA LEU A 25 9.00 -0.47 -5.72
C LEU A 25 9.61 0.72 -6.47
N ASP A 26 10.32 0.46 -7.57
CA ASP A 26 11.05 1.48 -8.33
C ASP A 26 10.44 1.79 -9.71
N GLU A 27 9.39 1.09 -10.11
CA GLU A 27 8.58 1.46 -11.27
C GLU A 27 7.84 2.79 -11.05
N ALA A 28 7.71 3.58 -12.13
CA ALA A 28 7.13 4.91 -12.07
C ALA A 28 5.69 4.93 -11.52
N ALA A 29 4.91 3.86 -11.75
CA ALA A 29 3.56 3.73 -11.23
C ALA A 29 3.51 3.77 -9.69
N TRP A 30 4.48 3.17 -9.00
CA TRP A 30 4.56 3.22 -7.54
C TRP A 30 4.68 4.66 -7.04
N SER A 31 5.52 5.48 -7.67
CA SER A 31 5.67 6.89 -7.29
C SER A 31 4.40 7.74 -7.48
N ARG A 32 3.45 7.27 -8.32
CA ARG A 32 2.16 7.94 -8.57
C ARG A 32 1.05 7.45 -7.64
N ALA A 33 1.21 6.26 -7.05
CA ALA A 33 0.21 5.69 -6.15
C ALA A 33 0.24 6.40 -4.79
N PRO A 34 -0.93 6.70 -4.18
CA PRO A 34 -0.98 7.20 -2.82
C PRO A 34 -0.31 6.23 -1.84
N ALA A 35 0.58 6.75 -0.98
CA ALA A 35 1.16 6.00 0.12
C ALA A 35 0.28 6.11 1.37
N TYR A 36 -0.04 4.96 1.96
CA TYR A 36 -0.84 4.87 3.18
C TYR A 36 0.06 4.42 4.33
N GLY A 37 0.20 5.28 5.34
CA GLY A 37 0.95 5.02 6.58
C GLY A 37 0.07 5.14 7.83
N ASP A 38 0.65 5.49 8.98
CA ASP A 38 -0.06 5.68 10.26
C ASP A 38 -0.90 4.46 10.68
N TRP A 39 -0.31 3.28 10.52
CA TRP A 39 -0.97 2.04 10.88
C TRP A 39 -1.14 1.91 12.39
N VAL A 40 -2.05 1.02 12.75
CA VAL A 40 -2.30 0.62 14.13
C VAL A 40 -1.82 -0.82 14.29
N GLN A 41 -1.01 -1.07 15.31
CA GLN A 41 -0.54 -2.41 15.57
C GLN A 41 -1.64 -3.25 16.21
N LYS A 42 -1.68 -4.53 15.82
CA LYS A 42 -2.52 -5.53 16.50
C LYS A 42 -1.81 -6.09 17.73
N GLU A 43 -0.49 -6.23 17.67
CA GLU A 43 0.36 -6.78 18.71
C GLU A 43 1.65 -5.96 18.83
N PRO A 44 2.31 -5.93 20.01
CA PRO A 44 1.91 -6.57 21.27
C PRO A 44 0.79 -5.81 22.00
N VAL A 45 0.61 -4.52 21.72
CA VAL A 45 -0.43 -3.68 22.34
C VAL A 45 -1.45 -3.31 21.28
N GLU A 46 -2.59 -3.99 21.29
CA GLU A 46 -3.64 -3.81 20.30
C GLU A 46 -4.14 -2.35 20.25
N GLY A 47 -4.21 -1.81 19.04
CA GLY A 47 -4.79 -0.50 18.77
C GLY A 47 -3.85 0.69 18.99
N ALA A 48 -2.64 0.47 19.51
CA ALA A 48 -1.59 1.48 19.58
C ALA A 48 -1.09 1.87 18.16
N PRO A 49 -0.42 3.03 17.99
CA PRO A 49 0.31 3.34 16.76
C PRO A 49 1.29 2.22 16.41
N ALA A 50 1.45 1.93 15.12
CA ALA A 50 2.44 0.97 14.65
C ALA A 50 3.86 1.46 14.98
N ILE A 51 4.73 0.54 15.38
CA ILE A 51 6.13 0.83 15.70
C ILE A 51 6.96 0.99 14.41
N ASN A 52 6.60 0.24 13.36
CA ASN A 52 7.22 0.37 12.05
C ASN A 52 6.51 1.47 11.26
N ASP A 53 7.30 2.26 10.53
CA ASP A 53 6.79 3.30 9.64
C ASP A 53 6.40 2.70 8.29
N THR A 54 5.45 1.77 8.35
CA THR A 54 5.06 0.99 7.17
C THR A 54 4.29 1.88 6.19
N GLU A 55 4.75 1.94 4.95
CA GLU A 55 4.01 2.57 3.85
C GLU A 55 3.45 1.49 2.92
N VAL A 56 2.14 1.54 2.66
CA VAL A 56 1.47 0.64 1.71
C VAL A 56 0.99 1.44 0.51
N GLN A 57 1.26 0.93 -0.69
CA GLN A 57 0.78 1.46 -1.96
C GLN A 57 0.03 0.38 -2.72
N LEU A 58 -0.99 0.78 -3.47
CA LEU A 58 -1.85 -0.13 -4.22
C LEU A 58 -1.84 0.26 -5.70
N LEU A 59 -1.58 -0.71 -6.56
CA LEU A 59 -1.72 -0.59 -8.02
C LEU A 59 -2.67 -1.65 -8.55
N PHE A 60 -3.32 -1.41 -9.68
CA PHE A 60 -4.13 -2.44 -10.31
C PHE A 60 -4.16 -2.32 -11.83
N ASP A 61 -4.44 -3.45 -12.48
CA ASP A 61 -4.79 -3.53 -13.89
C ASP A 61 -6.02 -4.46 -14.07
N GLY A 62 -6.33 -4.85 -15.31
CA GLY A 62 -7.43 -5.76 -15.60
C GLY A 62 -7.17 -7.23 -15.19
N GLN A 63 -6.02 -7.57 -14.64
CA GLN A 63 -5.58 -8.93 -14.31
C GLN A 63 -5.28 -9.10 -12.82
N ALA A 64 -4.72 -8.10 -12.15
CA ALA A 64 -4.24 -8.20 -10.77
C ALA A 64 -4.38 -6.89 -9.98
N LEU A 65 -4.41 -7.06 -8.65
CA LEU A 65 -4.16 -6.03 -7.65
C LEU A 65 -2.75 -6.25 -7.10
N TYR A 66 -1.90 -5.24 -7.20
CA TYR A 66 -0.54 -5.24 -6.67
C TYR A 66 -0.51 -4.48 -5.36
N VAL A 67 0.14 -5.06 -4.35
CA VAL A 67 0.30 -4.49 -3.02
C VAL A 67 1.79 -4.35 -2.74
N GLY A 68 2.26 -3.10 -2.67
CA GLY A 68 3.61 -2.77 -2.26
C GLY A 68 3.63 -2.36 -0.80
N ALA A 69 4.62 -2.83 -0.03
CA ALA A 69 4.80 -2.45 1.36
C ALA A 69 6.28 -2.24 1.69
N ILE A 70 6.60 -1.09 2.25
CA ILE A 70 7.93 -0.75 2.79
C ILE A 70 7.81 -0.70 4.32
N LEU A 71 8.81 -1.22 5.05
CA LEU A 71 8.81 -1.39 6.50
C LEU A 71 9.79 -0.45 7.22
#